data_AF-A0A655AUD7-F1
#
_entry.id   AF-A0A655AUD7-F1
#
_cell.length_a   1.000
_cell.length_b   1.000
_cell.length_c   1.000
_cell.angle_alpha   90.00
_cell.angle_beta   90.00
_cell.angle_gamma   90.00
#
_symmetry.space_group_name_H-M   'P 1'
#
loop_
_entity.id
_entity.type
_entity.pdbx_description
1 polymer ?
#
loop_
_entity_poly.entity_id
_entity_poly.type
_entity_poly.pdbx_seq_one_letter_code
_entity_poly.pdbx_strand_id
1 'polypeptide(L)' 'MAVNPGGNVYVTNFGSGTVSVINPATNTVTGSPITVGTAPTGVAVNPVTGEVYVTNFAGDTVSVIS' A
#
# COMPACT_ATOMS: atom_id res chain seq x y z
N MET A 1 3.54 2.52 -6.18
CA MET A 1 3.90 1.14 -5.83
C MET A 1 5.19 1.18 -5.02
N ALA A 2 5.31 0.34 -4.01
CA ALA A 2 6.56 0.13 -3.27
C ALA A 2 6.70 -1.34 -2.86
N VAL A 3 7.91 -1.75 -2.50
CA VAL A 3 8.22 -3.12 -2.04
C VAL A 3 8.80 -3.04 -0.64
N ASN A 4 8.28 -3.84 0.30
CA ASN A 4 8.84 -3.89 1.65
C ASN A 4 10.01 -4.89 1.77
N PRO A 5 10.77 -4.88 2.87
CA PRO A 5 11.89 -5.82 3.07
C PRO A 5 11.47 -7.31 3.03
N GLY A 6 10.19 -7.60 3.29
CA GLY A 6 9.62 -8.95 3.16
C GLY A 6 9.30 -9.36 1.71
N GLY A 7 9.49 -8.48 0.74
CA GLY A 7 9.24 -8.74 -0.68
C GLY A 7 7.78 -8.55 -1.13
N ASN A 8 6.91 -8.08 -0.25
CA ASN A 8 5.52 -7.78 -0.61
C ASN A 8 5.45 -6.48 -1.41
N VAL A 9 4.68 -6.48 -2.49
CA VAL A 9 4.45 -5.30 -3.33
C VAL A 9 3.15 -4.63 -2.92
N TYR A 10 3.20 -3.34 -2.62
CA TYR A 10 2.05 -2.53 -2.21
C TYR A 10 1.64 -1.59 -3.34
N VAL A 11 0.38 -1.67 -3.77
CA VAL A 11 -0.19 -0.89 -4.87
C VAL A 11 -1.46 -0.20 -4.43
N THR A 12 -1.51 1.11 -4.58
CA THR A 12 -2.68 1.93 -4.27
C THR A 12 -3.76 1.75 -5.32
N ASN A 13 -4.99 1.55 -4.86
CA ASN A 13 -6.18 1.47 -5.68
C ASN A 13 -6.95 2.80 -5.54
N PHE A 14 -6.64 3.75 -6.42
CA PHE A 14 -7.10 5.15 -6.33
C PHE A 14 -8.62 5.26 -6.11
N GLY A 15 -9.42 4.61 -6.95
CA GLY A 15 -10.88 4.73 -6.89
C GLY A 15 -11.52 4.01 -5.69
N SER A 16 -10.89 2.97 -5.15
CA SER A 16 -11.49 2.15 -4.08
C SER A 16 -11.08 2.58 -2.67
N GLY A 17 -10.08 3.43 -2.53
CA GLY A 17 -9.58 3.86 -1.22
C GLY A 17 -8.82 2.76 -0.46
N THR A 18 -8.23 1.81 -1.20
CA THR A 18 -7.52 0.66 -0.63
C THR A 18 -6.11 0.52 -1.18
N VAL A 19 -5.31 -0.36 -0.57
CA VAL A 19 -4.02 -0.84 -1.06
C VAL A 19 -4.08 -2.34 -1.24
N SER A 20 -3.72 -2.82 -2.43
CA SER A 20 -3.51 -4.24 -2.69
C SER A 20 -2.10 -4.64 -2.28
N VAL A 21 -1.98 -5.80 -1.63
CA VAL A 21 -0.69 -6.46 -1.38
C VAL A 21 -0.54 -7.57 -2.41
N ILE A 22 0.58 -7.60 -3.14
CA ILE A 22 0.83 -8.54 -4.22
C ILE A 22 2.05 -9.39 -3.87
N ASN A 23 1.93 -10.71 -4.05
CA ASN A 23 3.06 -11.61 -4.03
C ASN A 23 3.75 -11.57 -5.41
N PRO A 24 5.00 -11.10 -5.51
CA PRO A 24 5.67 -10.95 -6.80
C PRO A 24 6.10 -12.28 -7.44
N ALA A 25 6.18 -13.38 -6.67
CA ALA A 25 6.52 -14.68 -7.22
C ALA A 25 5.36 -15.30 -8.02
N THR A 26 4.12 -14.99 -7.64
CA THR A 26 2.91 -15.53 -8.28
C THR A 26 2.12 -14.48 -9.05
N ASN A 27 2.44 -13.19 -8.89
CA ASN A 27 1.68 -12.06 -9.41
C ASN A 27 0.20 -12.04 -8.98
N THR A 28 -0.08 -12.52 -7.77
CA THR A 28 -1.44 -12.58 -7.22
C THR A 28 -1.60 -11.67 -6.02
N VAL A 29 -2.81 -11.11 -5.86
CA VAL A 29 -3.18 -10.37 -4.64
C VAL A 29 -3.18 -11.33 -3.45
N THR A 30 -2.58 -10.90 -2.36
CA THR A 30 -2.54 -11.62 -1.08
C THR A 30 -3.59 -11.03 -0.16
N GLY A 31 -4.59 -11.84 0.22
CA GLY A 31 -5.67 -11.42 1.10
C GLY A 31 -6.62 -10.38 0.49
N SER A 32 -7.42 -9.74 1.34
CA SER A 32 -8.27 -8.61 0.94
C SER A 32 -7.47 -7.32 0.90
N PRO A 33 -7.75 -6.39 -0.04
CA PRO A 33 -7.13 -5.07 -0.05
C PRO A 33 -7.35 -4.32 1.28
N ILE A 34 -6.32 -3.60 1.71
CA ILE A 34 -6.28 -2.86 2.97
C ILE A 34 -6.94 -1.50 2.79
N THR A 35 -7.96 -1.17 3.56
CA THR A 35 -8.56 0.18 3.56
C THR A 35 -7.60 1.20 4.16
N VAL A 36 -7.41 2.33 3.48
CA VAL A 36 -6.50 3.38 3.93
C VAL A 36 -7.17 4.74 4.03
N GLY A 37 -7.84 5.21 2.97
CA GLY A 37 -8.37 6.57 2.86
C GLY A 37 -8.73 6.93 1.42
N THR A 38 -9.20 8.15 1.20
CA THR A 38 -9.75 8.58 -0.11
C THR A 38 -8.66 8.85 -1.13
N ALA A 39 -8.83 8.29 -2.34
CA ALA A 39 -7.97 8.56 -3.50
C ALA A 39 -6.46 8.37 -3.21
N PRO A 40 -6.01 7.18 -2.76
CA PRO A 40 -4.61 6.97 -2.45
C PRO A 40 -3.75 6.98 -3.73
N THR A 41 -2.58 7.63 -3.69
CA THR A 41 -1.74 7.89 -4.88
C THR A 41 -0.29 7.44 -4.73
N GLY A 42 0.31 7.69 -3.57
CA GLY A 42 1.72 7.41 -3.29
C GLY A 42 1.89 6.30 -2.27
N VAL A 43 2.99 5.55 -2.39
CA VAL A 43 3.41 4.54 -1.41
C VAL A 43 4.91 4.68 -1.20
N ALA A 44 5.33 4.77 0.07
CA ALA A 44 6.72 4.67 0.48
C ALA A 44 6.86 3.59 1.55
N VAL A 45 8.06 3.00 1.67
CA VAL A 45 8.35 1.99 2.69
C VAL A 45 9.56 2.40 3.49
N ASN A 46 9.49 2.24 4.81
CA ASN A 46 10.66 2.27 5.67
C ASN A 46 11.40 0.92 5.54
N PRO A 47 12.63 0.89 4.99
CA PRO A 47 13.35 -0.37 4.77
C PRO A 47 13.86 -1.02 6.06
N VAL A 48 13.85 -0.30 7.20
CA VAL A 48 14.29 -0.83 8.49
C VAL A 48 13.12 -1.47 9.24
N THR A 49 11.97 -0.78 9.31
CA THR A 49 10.81 -1.25 10.08
C THR A 49 9.82 -2.07 9.24
N GLY A 50 9.86 -1.91 7.91
CA GLY A 50 8.88 -2.51 6.99
C GLY A 50 7.56 -1.75 6.88
N GLU A 51 7.39 -0.66 7.63
CA GLU A 51 6.17 0.16 7.60
C GLU A 51 5.94 0.78 6.23
N VAL A 52 4.68 0.77 5.80
CA VAL A 52 4.24 1.32 4.52
C VAL A 52 3.42 2.58 4.76
N TYR A 53 3.81 3.66 4.10
CA TYR A 53 3.21 4.99 4.21
C TYR A 53 2.46 5.29 2.92
N VAL A 54 1.18 5.65 3.04
CA VAL A 54 0.28 5.84 1.90
C VAL A 54 -0.31 7.24 1.94
N THR A 55 -0.14 8.02 0.87
CA THR A 55 -0.74 9.36 0.77
C THR A 55 -2.16 9.25 0.24
N ASN A 56 -3.14 9.75 1.00
CA ASN A 56 -4.55 9.80 0.62
C ASN A 56 -4.85 11.18 0.02
N PHE A 57 -4.70 11.34 -1.29
CA PHE A 57 -4.66 12.65 -1.95
C PHE A 57 -5.93 13.48 -1.73
N ALA A 58 -7.11 12.88 -1.89
CA ALA A 58 -8.36 13.61 -1.69
C ALA A 58 -8.85 13.62 -0.24
N GLY A 59 -8.15 12.89 0.64
CA GLY A 59 -8.48 12.80 2.06
C GLY A 59 -7.56 13.62 2.95
N ASP A 60 -6.61 14.38 2.40
CA ASP A 60 -5.63 15.22 3.10
C ASP A 60 -4.94 14.52 4.30
N THR A 61 -4.68 13.21 4.16
CA THR A 61 -4.15 12.35 5.23
C THR A 61 -3.08 11.39 4.72
N VAL A 62 -2.31 10.82 5.66
CA VAL A 62 -1.40 9.72 5.41
C VAL A 62 -1.82 8.53 6.27
N SER A 63 -1.90 7.35 5.67
CA SER A 63 -2.13 6.10 6.40
C SER A 63 -0.84 5.31 6.55
N VAL A 64 -0.72 4.58 7.66
CA VAL A 64 0.40 3.67 7.94
C VAL A 64 -0.14 2.24 7.97
N ILE A 65 0.53 1.35 7.26
CA ILE A 65 0.28 -0.11 7.31
C ILE A 65 1.49 -0.75 7.97
N SER A 66 1.23 -1.53 9.03
CA SER A 66 2.23 -2.26 9.83
C SER A 66 2.30 -3.74 9.47
#